data_AF-A0A6L6UBT1-F1
#
_entry.id   AF-A0A6L6UBT1-F1
#
_cell.length_a   1.000
_cell.length_b   1.000
_cell.length_c   1.000
_cell.angle_alpha   90.00
_cell.angle_beta   90.00
_cell.angle_gamma   90.00
#
_symmetry.space_group_name_H-M   'P 1'
#
loop_
_entity.id
_entity.type
_entity.pdbx_description
1 polymer ?
#
loop_
_entity_poly.entity_id
_entity_poly.type
_entity_poly.pdbx_seq_one_letter_code
_entity_poly.pdbx_strand_id
1 'polypeptide(L)'
;MKYQYYLRFLLVFLISSVSYAQQISIGERYSFDSKILKEQRSYQVYLPPSYNDNPKAEFPVIYLLDGDYNFHYDSGLIEFLSNSAFTIPEAILIGVSDNGGTKQLQNSDPKQNADNFIKFIQTELKPLINKSYRTSTLDILIGHSKFGILATHYWMTNSNDFNVFIAIDPSYWFNDYEIVKRLEEELKNGFTTNSQLYIAQANTEGMGIDEFVAILKQQTPKQSNWYLNTYPEDNHGSLHLKAITDAINSVFIGWDLNREKFYSLKNGTEVIDYYKQISDKFNTEFLLPWYSLSNITYYYIRNKRQDDLLQMEAGIKTHFPASLEQFHIQVANNFLSFKNYEEAEKRFKSILFSNSDSYKALEGLSKIASIKEDNKTAIDYLEKSIIIAKELKIRQYYLNELKANLNQLKQ
;
A
#
# COMPACT_ATOMS: atom_id res chain seq x y z
N MET A 1 -39.89 51.65 -20.99
CA MET A 1 -38.47 51.33 -21.29
C MET A 1 -37.54 51.17 -20.07
N LYS A 2 -37.98 51.32 -18.81
CA LYS A 2 -37.09 51.12 -17.63
C LYS A 2 -37.09 49.69 -17.05
N TYR A 3 -38.08 48.85 -17.38
CA TYR A 3 -38.18 47.48 -16.84
C TYR A 3 -37.44 46.40 -17.65
N GLN A 4 -37.06 46.68 -18.91
CA GLN A 4 -36.32 45.70 -19.74
C GLN A 4 -34.83 45.57 -19.35
N TYR A 5 -34.25 46.59 -18.71
CA TYR A 5 -32.85 46.55 -18.26
C TYR A 5 -32.67 45.70 -16.99
N TYR A 6 -33.65 45.70 -16.08
CA TYR A 6 -33.62 44.85 -14.89
C TYR A 6 -33.76 43.36 -15.23
N LEU A 7 -34.52 43.02 -16.28
CA LEU A 7 -34.65 41.62 -16.72
C LEU A 7 -33.35 41.07 -17.35
N ARG A 8 -32.57 41.92 -18.03
CA ARG A 8 -31.23 41.54 -18.54
C ARG A 8 -30.18 41.46 -17.44
N PHE A 9 -30.28 42.29 -16.40
CA PHE A 9 -29.38 42.22 -15.24
C PHE A 9 -29.66 40.99 -14.37
N LEU A 10 -30.92 40.55 -14.27
CA LEU A 10 -31.29 39.31 -13.58
C LEU A 10 -30.86 38.04 -14.34
N LEU A 11 -30.80 38.09 -15.67
CA LEU A 11 -30.36 36.96 -16.50
C LEU A 11 -28.84 36.73 -16.47
N VAL A 12 -28.04 37.75 -16.14
CA VAL A 12 -26.58 37.60 -15.96
C VAL A 12 -26.22 36.95 -14.62
N PHE A 13 -27.11 37.04 -13.61
CA PHE A 13 -26.94 36.35 -12.31
C PHE A 13 -27.42 34.90 -12.29
N LEU A 14 -28.00 34.40 -13.40
CA LEU A 14 -28.43 33.00 -13.57
C LEU A 14 -27.36 32.12 -14.24
N ILE A 15 -26.15 32.63 -14.46
CA ILE A 15 -24.99 31.75 -14.65
C ILE A 15 -24.62 31.24 -13.26
N SER A 16 -25.39 30.27 -12.78
CA SER A 16 -25.02 29.44 -11.64
C SER A 16 -23.63 28.91 -11.92
N SER A 17 -22.66 29.46 -11.21
CA SER A 17 -21.32 28.91 -11.13
C SER A 17 -21.53 27.49 -10.61
N VAL A 18 -21.39 26.49 -11.48
CA VAL A 18 -21.26 25.11 -11.05
C VAL A 18 -19.90 25.06 -10.36
N SER A 19 -19.89 25.44 -9.09
CA SER A 19 -18.75 25.23 -8.21
C SER A 19 -18.60 23.72 -8.13
N TYR A 20 -17.63 23.17 -8.86
CA TYR A 20 -17.17 21.82 -8.62
C TYR A 20 -16.54 21.84 -7.23
N ALA A 21 -17.32 21.48 -6.21
CA ALA A 21 -16.76 21.10 -4.94
C ALA A 21 -15.85 19.90 -5.24
N GLN A 22 -14.54 20.08 -5.08
CA GLN A 22 -13.62 18.97 -5.20
C GLN A 22 -13.90 18.05 -4.01
N GLN A 23 -14.59 16.94 -4.29
CA GLN A 23 -14.82 15.90 -3.30
C GLN A 23 -13.46 15.38 -2.84
N ILE A 24 -13.18 15.50 -1.54
CA ILE A 24 -12.04 14.82 -0.95
C ILE A 24 -12.37 13.32 -0.97
N SER A 25 -11.70 12.58 -1.84
CA SER A 25 -11.81 11.12 -1.92
C SER A 25 -10.56 10.51 -1.33
N ILE A 26 -10.71 9.85 -0.19
CA ILE A 26 -9.63 9.12 0.50
C ILE A 26 -9.53 7.68 -0.05
N GLY A 27 -10.60 7.23 -0.70
CA GLY A 27 -10.71 6.00 -1.46
C GLY A 27 -12.06 5.93 -2.16
N GLU A 28 -12.21 4.97 -3.06
CA GLU A 28 -13.45 4.78 -3.81
C GLU A 28 -14.30 3.68 -3.16
N ARG A 29 -15.61 3.92 -3.03
CA ARG A 29 -16.56 2.94 -2.47
C ARG A 29 -17.33 2.26 -3.60
N TYR A 30 -17.38 0.94 -3.54
CA TYR A 30 -18.09 0.09 -4.50
C TYR A 30 -19.07 -0.81 -3.75
N SER A 31 -20.10 -1.27 -4.48
CA SER A 31 -21.07 -2.23 -3.95
C SER A 31 -21.32 -3.36 -4.94
N PHE A 32 -21.64 -4.55 -4.43
CA PHE A 32 -22.05 -5.70 -5.21
C PHE A 32 -22.98 -6.61 -4.40
N ASP A 33 -23.79 -7.40 -5.10
CA ASP A 33 -24.69 -8.36 -4.44
C ASP A 33 -23.96 -9.66 -4.13
N SER A 34 -23.85 -9.99 -2.83
CA SER A 34 -23.27 -11.25 -2.37
C SER A 34 -24.30 -12.37 -2.48
N LYS A 35 -23.95 -13.46 -3.18
CA LYS A 35 -24.81 -14.65 -3.25
C LYS A 35 -24.71 -15.47 -1.97
N ILE A 36 -23.55 -15.46 -1.32
CA ILE A 36 -23.32 -16.17 -0.07
C ILE A 36 -24.07 -15.51 1.10
N LEU A 37 -23.94 -14.19 1.23
CA LEU A 37 -24.57 -13.45 2.32
C LEU A 37 -26.02 -13.05 1.99
N LYS A 38 -26.44 -13.20 0.72
CA LYS A 38 -27.78 -12.84 0.23
C LYS A 38 -28.15 -11.39 0.51
N GLU A 39 -27.16 -10.50 0.38
CA GLU A 39 -27.32 -9.07 0.60
C GLU A 39 -26.33 -8.27 -0.25
N GLN A 40 -26.62 -6.98 -0.41
CA GLN A 40 -25.65 -6.06 -0.99
C GLN A 40 -24.51 -5.81 0.03
N ARG A 41 -23.29 -5.96 -0.44
CA ARG A 41 -22.07 -5.63 0.30
C ARG A 41 -21.36 -4.47 -0.36
N SER A 42 -20.69 -3.65 0.46
CA SER A 42 -19.84 -2.58 -0.02
C SER A 42 -18.39 -2.78 0.44
N TYR A 43 -17.47 -2.18 -0.31
CA TYR A 43 -16.05 -2.13 0.07
C TYR A 43 -15.45 -0.81 -0.38
N GLN A 44 -14.38 -0.41 0.29
CA GLN A 44 -13.61 0.79 -0.03
C GLN A 44 -12.25 0.40 -0.57
N VAL A 45 -11.72 1.17 -1.52
CA VAL A 45 -10.45 0.89 -2.19
C VAL A 45 -9.54 2.09 -2.11
N TYR A 46 -8.34 1.86 -1.60
CA TYR A 46 -7.21 2.78 -1.69
C TYR A 46 -6.17 2.16 -2.62
N LEU A 47 -5.69 2.98 -3.56
CA LEU A 47 -4.64 2.60 -4.51
C LEU A 47 -3.36 3.38 -4.21
N PRO A 48 -2.19 2.73 -4.19
CA PRO A 48 -0.93 3.38 -3.86
C PRO A 48 -0.53 4.42 -4.92
N PRO A 49 0.31 5.41 -4.57
CA PRO A 49 0.76 6.46 -5.48
C PRO A 49 1.26 5.98 -6.84
N SER A 50 2.01 4.88 -6.89
CA SER A 50 2.56 4.34 -8.15
C SER A 50 1.57 3.53 -9.00
N TYR A 51 0.34 3.30 -8.52
CA TYR A 51 -0.60 2.39 -9.19
C TYR A 51 -0.83 2.80 -10.66
N ASN A 52 -1.08 4.08 -10.94
CA ASN A 52 -1.41 4.52 -12.29
C ASN A 52 -0.20 4.79 -13.19
N ASP A 53 0.94 5.24 -12.64
CA ASP A 53 2.16 5.48 -13.45
C ASP A 53 3.04 4.24 -13.61
N ASN A 54 2.69 3.13 -12.94
CA ASN A 54 3.35 1.85 -13.11
C ASN A 54 2.36 0.72 -13.46
N PRO A 55 1.95 0.61 -14.75
CA PRO A 55 0.96 -0.39 -15.16
C PRO A 55 1.48 -1.84 -15.12
N LYS A 56 2.79 -2.04 -14.89
CA LYS A 56 3.43 -3.37 -14.80
C LYS A 56 3.59 -3.85 -13.36
N ALA A 57 3.37 -2.98 -12.37
CA ALA A 57 3.50 -3.35 -10.97
C ALA A 57 2.23 -4.08 -10.47
N GLU A 58 2.46 -5.11 -9.68
CA GLU A 58 1.44 -5.78 -8.86
C GLU A 58 1.68 -5.42 -7.40
N PHE A 59 0.61 -5.37 -6.61
CA PHE A 59 0.66 -4.84 -5.25
C PHE A 59 0.13 -5.85 -4.23
N PRO A 60 0.76 -6.00 -3.05
CA PRO A 60 0.13 -6.67 -1.92
C PRO A 60 -1.25 -6.08 -1.61
N VAL A 61 -2.16 -6.91 -1.13
CA VAL A 61 -3.53 -6.49 -0.78
C VAL A 61 -3.75 -6.65 0.71
N ILE A 62 -4.12 -5.55 1.35
CA ILE A 62 -4.49 -5.51 2.76
C ILE A 62 -6.01 -5.45 2.83
N TYR A 63 -6.62 -6.47 3.40
CA TYR A 63 -8.05 -6.55 3.66
C TYR A 63 -8.30 -6.12 5.11
N LEU A 64 -8.90 -4.95 5.27
CA LEU A 64 -9.27 -4.37 6.56
C LEU A 64 -10.73 -4.68 6.84
N LEU A 65 -10.98 -5.56 7.80
CA LEU A 65 -12.33 -5.78 8.33
C LEU A 65 -12.78 -4.53 9.09
N ASP A 66 -14.09 -4.29 9.12
CA ASP A 66 -14.69 -3.10 9.74
C ASP A 66 -14.28 -1.77 9.05
N GLY A 67 -14.13 -1.83 7.73
CA GLY A 67 -13.63 -0.70 6.94
C GLY A 67 -14.49 0.56 7.02
N ASP A 68 -15.78 0.45 7.36
CA ASP A 68 -16.65 1.61 7.50
C ASP A 68 -16.19 2.59 8.59
N TYR A 69 -15.57 2.10 9.64
CA TYR A 69 -15.07 2.91 10.75
C TYR A 69 -13.59 3.27 10.61
N ASN A 70 -12.81 2.40 9.96
CA ASN A 70 -11.36 2.40 10.12
C ASN A 70 -10.59 2.84 8.85
N PHE A 71 -11.22 2.74 7.67
CA PHE A 71 -10.55 2.91 6.37
C PHE A 71 -9.82 4.26 6.17
N HIS A 72 -10.38 5.37 6.68
CA HIS A 72 -9.76 6.69 6.49
C HIS A 72 -8.35 6.72 7.08
N TYR A 73 -8.22 6.48 8.37
CA TYR A 73 -6.93 6.63 9.04
C TYR A 73 -5.98 5.48 8.68
N ASP A 74 -6.51 4.30 8.36
CA ASP A 74 -5.69 3.17 7.92
C ASP A 74 -5.12 3.40 6.52
N SER A 75 -5.89 3.94 5.56
CA SER A 75 -5.34 4.31 4.25
C SER A 75 -4.25 5.38 4.34
N GLY A 76 -4.43 6.37 5.23
CA GLY A 76 -3.40 7.35 5.54
C GLY A 76 -2.14 6.73 6.15
N LEU A 77 -2.29 5.78 7.07
CA LEU A 77 -1.17 5.04 7.66
C LEU A 77 -0.43 4.22 6.60
N ILE A 78 -1.14 3.47 5.75
CA ILE A 78 -0.53 2.67 4.69
C ILE A 78 0.22 3.55 3.68
N GLU A 79 -0.34 4.71 3.27
CA GLU A 79 0.39 5.66 2.42
C GLU A 79 1.64 6.20 3.13
N PHE A 80 1.53 6.55 4.41
CA PHE A 80 2.65 7.02 5.20
C PHE A 80 3.78 5.98 5.25
N LEU A 81 3.48 4.74 5.64
CA LEU A 81 4.48 3.68 5.75
C LEU A 81 5.13 3.35 4.41
N SER A 82 4.36 3.31 3.32
CA SER A 82 4.85 2.89 2.00
C SER A 82 5.54 3.99 1.19
N ASN A 83 5.06 5.25 1.28
CA ASN A 83 5.49 6.33 0.39
C ASN A 83 6.13 7.53 1.11
N SER A 84 6.08 7.60 2.45
CA SER A 84 6.76 8.67 3.21
C SER A 84 7.87 8.14 4.11
N ALA A 85 7.60 7.07 4.85
CA ALA A 85 8.56 6.39 5.72
C ALA A 85 9.36 5.31 4.97
N PHE A 86 8.81 4.77 3.88
CA PHE A 86 9.42 3.72 3.05
C PHE A 86 9.76 2.43 3.80
N THR A 87 9.03 2.12 4.86
CA THR A 87 9.28 0.94 5.70
C THR A 87 8.56 -0.31 5.20
N ILE A 88 7.61 -0.17 4.27
CA ILE A 88 6.84 -1.26 3.66
C ILE A 88 6.73 -1.03 2.13
N PRO A 89 6.49 -2.07 1.30
CA PRO A 89 6.13 -1.86 -0.10
C PRO A 89 4.76 -1.19 -0.23
N GLU A 90 4.53 -0.50 -1.35
CA GLU A 90 3.20 0.01 -1.68
C GLU A 90 2.17 -1.13 -1.76
N ALA A 91 0.97 -0.89 -1.24
CA ALA A 91 -0.09 -1.89 -1.13
C ALA A 91 -1.46 -1.30 -1.50
N ILE A 92 -2.35 -2.16 -2.00
CA ILE A 92 -3.77 -1.87 -2.15
C ILE A 92 -4.43 -2.13 -0.80
N LEU A 93 -5.26 -1.20 -0.31
CA LEU A 93 -6.06 -1.40 0.90
C LEU A 93 -7.53 -1.54 0.52
N ILE A 94 -8.14 -2.64 0.94
CA ILE A 94 -9.55 -2.98 0.75
C ILE A 94 -10.25 -2.94 2.11
N GLY A 95 -11.03 -1.90 2.35
CA GLY A 95 -11.88 -1.81 3.54
C GLY A 95 -13.18 -2.57 3.33
N VAL A 96 -13.40 -3.66 4.06
CA VAL A 96 -14.62 -4.48 3.96
C VAL A 96 -15.69 -3.88 4.88
N SER A 97 -16.81 -3.46 4.29
CA SER A 97 -17.95 -2.94 5.06
C SER A 97 -18.58 -4.03 5.91
N ASP A 98 -18.92 -3.69 7.15
CA ASP A 98 -19.58 -4.61 8.07
C ASP A 98 -21.12 -4.54 7.96
N ASN A 99 -21.66 -3.51 7.28
CA ASN A 99 -23.09 -3.12 7.24
C ASN A 99 -23.68 -2.80 8.63
N GLY A 100 -22.85 -2.69 9.67
CA GLY A 100 -23.17 -2.34 11.05
C GLY A 100 -24.09 -3.29 11.83
N GLY A 101 -24.24 -2.99 13.12
CA GLY A 101 -25.27 -3.57 14.00
C GLY A 101 -25.09 -5.05 14.31
N THR A 102 -26.20 -5.80 14.36
CA THR A 102 -26.19 -7.23 14.73
C THR A 102 -25.42 -8.10 13.73
N LYS A 103 -25.30 -7.66 12.48
CA LYS A 103 -24.56 -8.39 11.43
C LYS A 103 -23.07 -8.47 11.74
N GLN A 104 -22.47 -7.42 12.30
CA GLN A 104 -21.07 -7.43 12.71
C GLN A 104 -20.81 -8.58 13.68
N LEU A 105 -21.65 -8.68 14.72
CA LEU A 105 -21.58 -9.74 15.71
C LEU A 105 -21.74 -11.13 15.08
N GLN A 106 -22.78 -11.32 14.26
CA GLN A 106 -23.06 -12.59 13.58
C GLN A 106 -21.92 -13.03 12.66
N ASN A 107 -21.38 -12.12 11.86
CA ASN A 107 -20.29 -12.38 10.91
C ASN A 107 -18.96 -12.65 11.62
N SER A 108 -18.82 -12.22 12.88
CA SER A 108 -17.62 -12.45 13.68
C SER A 108 -17.66 -13.70 14.57
N ASP A 109 -18.83 -14.31 14.72
CA ASP A 109 -19.09 -15.39 15.66
C ASP A 109 -18.97 -16.77 14.99
N PRO A 110 -18.01 -17.62 15.41
CA PRO A 110 -17.87 -19.00 14.92
C PRO A 110 -19.10 -19.89 15.13
N LYS A 111 -20.00 -19.55 16.06
CA LYS A 111 -21.28 -20.27 16.25
C LYS A 111 -22.40 -19.78 15.35
N GLN A 112 -22.21 -18.69 14.62
CA GLN A 112 -23.24 -18.06 13.79
C GLN A 112 -22.83 -18.00 12.32
N ASN A 113 -22.43 -16.83 11.82
CA ASN A 113 -22.27 -16.58 10.38
C ASN A 113 -20.80 -16.40 9.93
N ALA A 114 -19.83 -16.63 10.83
CA ALA A 114 -18.41 -16.47 10.50
C ALA A 114 -17.97 -17.28 9.29
N ASP A 115 -18.35 -18.56 9.20
CA ASP A 115 -17.95 -19.42 8.07
C ASP A 115 -18.51 -18.94 6.73
N ASN A 116 -19.75 -18.43 6.71
CA ASN A 116 -20.33 -17.84 5.50
C ASN A 116 -19.64 -16.53 5.14
N PHE A 117 -19.27 -15.71 6.13
CA PHE A 117 -18.55 -14.46 5.87
C PHE A 117 -17.12 -14.72 5.35
N ILE A 118 -16.43 -15.71 5.91
CA ILE A 118 -15.15 -16.24 5.40
C ILE A 118 -15.32 -16.67 3.94
N LYS A 119 -16.34 -17.48 3.64
CA LYS A 119 -16.62 -17.95 2.27
C LYS A 119 -16.94 -16.81 1.31
N PHE A 120 -17.65 -15.77 1.76
CA PHE A 120 -17.88 -14.53 1.01
C PHE A 120 -16.56 -13.85 0.64
N ILE A 121 -15.65 -13.70 1.62
CA ILE A 121 -14.33 -13.12 1.35
C ILE A 121 -13.59 -13.99 0.33
N GLN A 122 -13.51 -15.29 0.57
CA GLN A 122 -12.73 -16.24 -0.22
C GLN A 122 -13.22 -16.36 -1.67
N THR A 123 -14.53 -16.47 -1.89
CA THR A 123 -15.08 -16.90 -3.19
C THR A 123 -15.80 -15.81 -3.96
N GLU A 124 -16.07 -14.65 -3.33
CA GLU A 124 -16.69 -13.51 -4.00
C GLU A 124 -15.79 -12.27 -3.97
N LEU A 125 -15.40 -11.80 -2.79
CA LEU A 125 -14.66 -10.54 -2.66
C LEU A 125 -13.23 -10.65 -3.21
N LYS A 126 -12.42 -11.62 -2.76
CA LYS A 126 -11.03 -11.77 -3.23
C LYS A 126 -10.95 -11.96 -4.75
N PRO A 127 -11.74 -12.84 -5.39
CA PRO A 127 -11.74 -12.96 -6.85
C PRO A 127 -12.17 -11.67 -7.56
N LEU A 128 -13.12 -10.91 -7.00
CA LEU A 128 -13.51 -9.61 -7.53
C LEU A 128 -12.36 -8.60 -7.50
N ILE A 129 -11.62 -8.54 -6.39
CA ILE A 129 -10.47 -7.64 -6.23
C ILE A 129 -9.35 -8.04 -7.20
N ASN A 130 -8.99 -9.32 -7.26
CA ASN A 130 -7.92 -9.82 -8.15
C ASN A 130 -8.27 -9.65 -9.64
N LYS A 131 -9.56 -9.59 -9.98
CA LYS A 131 -10.02 -9.28 -11.35
C LYS A 131 -9.99 -7.77 -11.65
N SER A 132 -10.26 -6.95 -10.64
CA SER A 132 -10.43 -5.49 -10.80
C SER A 132 -9.11 -4.72 -10.68
N TYR A 133 -8.12 -5.28 -9.99
CA TYR A 133 -6.88 -4.61 -9.65
C TYR A 133 -5.64 -5.49 -9.90
N ARG A 134 -4.47 -4.85 -10.05
CA ARG A 134 -3.18 -5.54 -10.16
C ARG A 134 -2.70 -5.98 -8.78
N THR A 135 -3.12 -7.18 -8.37
CA THR A 135 -2.82 -7.76 -7.06
C THR A 135 -1.68 -8.75 -7.16
N SER A 136 -0.78 -8.73 -6.18
CA SER A 136 0.24 -9.76 -6.01
C SER A 136 -0.31 -11.00 -5.30
N THR A 137 0.58 -11.95 -4.96
CA THR A 137 0.30 -13.16 -4.17
C THR A 137 0.32 -12.94 -2.66
N LEU A 138 0.64 -11.72 -2.19
CA LEU A 138 0.66 -11.38 -0.76
C LEU A 138 -0.66 -10.72 -0.34
N ASP A 139 -1.44 -11.45 0.45
CA ASP A 139 -2.67 -10.97 1.07
C ASP A 139 -2.54 -10.92 2.60
N ILE A 140 -2.99 -9.81 3.19
CA ILE A 140 -2.99 -9.56 4.64
C ILE A 140 -4.43 -9.32 5.09
N LEU A 141 -4.90 -10.00 6.14
CA LEU A 141 -6.20 -9.76 6.76
C LEU A 141 -6.03 -9.07 8.12
N ILE A 142 -6.72 -7.95 8.33
CA ILE A 142 -6.69 -7.19 9.59
C ILE A 142 -8.08 -7.20 10.21
N GLY A 143 -8.17 -7.60 11.48
CA GLY A 143 -9.41 -7.57 12.25
C GLY A 143 -9.18 -7.07 13.67
N HIS A 144 -10.03 -6.14 14.11
CA HIS A 144 -10.00 -5.59 15.46
C HIS A 144 -11.18 -6.09 16.29
N SER A 145 -10.96 -6.37 17.58
CA SER A 145 -12.00 -6.69 18.55
C SER A 145 -12.80 -7.92 18.15
N LYS A 146 -14.08 -7.78 17.81
CA LYS A 146 -14.91 -8.87 17.29
C LYS A 146 -14.38 -9.42 15.96
N PHE A 147 -13.95 -8.56 15.05
CA PHE A 147 -13.30 -9.02 13.82
C PHE A 147 -11.89 -9.59 14.06
N GLY A 148 -11.27 -9.32 15.21
CA GLY A 148 -10.09 -10.06 15.65
C GLY A 148 -10.38 -11.53 15.94
N ILE A 149 -11.57 -11.86 16.48
CA ILE A 149 -12.05 -13.25 16.57
C ILE A 149 -12.16 -13.86 15.18
N LEU A 150 -12.78 -13.14 14.24
CA LEU A 150 -12.98 -13.63 12.88
C LEU A 150 -11.65 -13.86 12.14
N ALA A 151 -10.69 -12.94 12.25
CA ALA A 151 -9.36 -13.11 11.67
C ALA A 151 -8.67 -14.35 12.24
N THR A 152 -8.82 -14.60 13.55
CA THR A 152 -8.26 -15.80 14.21
C THR A 152 -8.96 -17.07 13.77
N HIS A 153 -10.29 -17.07 13.69
CA HIS A 153 -11.09 -18.19 13.19
C HIS A 153 -10.76 -18.54 11.73
N TYR A 154 -10.58 -17.51 10.91
CA TYR A 154 -10.15 -17.66 9.51
C TYR A 154 -8.75 -18.27 9.45
N TRP A 155 -7.80 -17.77 10.25
CA TRP A 155 -6.46 -18.35 10.33
C TRP A 155 -6.48 -19.84 10.71
N MET A 156 -7.37 -20.28 11.60
CA MET A 156 -7.46 -21.71 11.99
C MET A 156 -8.12 -22.58 10.92
N THR A 157 -9.15 -22.08 10.24
CA THR A 157 -10.00 -22.91 9.35
C THR A 157 -9.61 -22.86 7.88
N ASN A 158 -9.05 -21.74 7.42
CA ASN A 158 -8.72 -21.50 6.01
C ASN A 158 -7.40 -20.72 5.89
N SER A 159 -6.39 -21.20 6.61
CA SER A 159 -5.10 -20.52 6.83
C SER A 159 -4.32 -20.16 5.56
N ASN A 160 -4.56 -20.86 4.45
CA ASN A 160 -3.88 -20.64 3.17
C ASN A 160 -4.49 -19.50 2.33
N ASP A 161 -5.64 -18.95 2.74
CA ASP A 161 -6.29 -17.87 1.99
C ASP A 161 -5.59 -16.53 2.20
N PHE A 162 -4.80 -16.35 3.26
CA PHE A 162 -3.99 -15.15 3.50
C PHE A 162 -2.61 -15.55 3.98
N ASN A 163 -1.59 -14.77 3.63
CA ASN A 163 -0.24 -15.01 4.12
C ASN A 163 -0.08 -14.50 5.56
N VAL A 164 -0.81 -13.45 5.92
CA VAL A 164 -0.74 -12.82 7.23
C VAL A 164 -2.14 -12.47 7.75
N PHE A 165 -2.38 -12.79 9.01
CA PHE A 165 -3.54 -12.40 9.79
C PHE A 165 -3.08 -11.51 10.95
N ILE A 166 -3.74 -10.37 11.13
CA ILE A 166 -3.48 -9.43 12.22
C ILE A 166 -4.75 -9.30 13.05
N ALA A 167 -4.73 -9.88 14.25
CA ALA A 167 -5.78 -9.82 15.24
C ALA A 167 -5.44 -8.76 16.29
N ILE A 168 -6.14 -7.62 16.23
CA ILE A 168 -5.94 -6.48 17.11
C ILE A 168 -6.92 -6.62 18.28
N ASP A 169 -6.38 -6.73 19.50
CA ASP A 169 -7.08 -6.88 20.77
C ASP A 169 -8.35 -7.75 20.67
N PRO A 170 -8.21 -8.99 20.18
CA PRO A 170 -9.35 -9.80 19.81
C PRO A 170 -10.18 -10.18 21.04
N SER A 171 -11.51 -10.10 20.93
CA SER A 171 -12.45 -10.38 22.02
C SER A 171 -12.64 -11.88 22.29
N TYR A 172 -11.57 -12.63 22.57
CA TYR A 172 -11.59 -14.09 22.72
C TYR A 172 -12.48 -14.60 23.86
N TRP A 173 -12.78 -13.79 24.87
CA TRP A 173 -13.77 -14.09 25.92
C TRP A 173 -15.18 -14.35 25.39
N PHE A 174 -15.50 -13.88 24.19
CA PHE A 174 -16.83 -13.95 23.63
C PHE A 174 -17.35 -15.40 23.48
N ASN A 175 -18.64 -15.60 23.73
CA ASN A 175 -19.31 -16.90 23.70
C ASN A 175 -18.67 -17.96 24.60
N ASP A 176 -18.29 -17.55 25.82
CA ASP A 176 -17.64 -18.42 26.81
C ASP A 176 -16.34 -19.02 26.26
N TYR A 177 -15.43 -18.15 25.82
CA TYR A 177 -14.12 -18.51 25.30
C TYR A 177 -14.15 -19.50 24.12
N GLU A 178 -15.15 -19.36 23.24
CA GLU A 178 -15.38 -20.32 22.14
C GLU A 178 -14.16 -20.48 21.24
N ILE A 179 -13.52 -19.38 20.87
CA ILE A 179 -12.37 -19.40 19.95
C ILE A 179 -11.14 -20.08 20.58
N VAL A 180 -11.01 -19.98 21.90
CA VAL A 180 -9.96 -20.65 22.68
C VAL A 180 -10.20 -22.16 22.69
N LYS A 181 -11.45 -22.60 22.91
CA LYS A 181 -11.85 -24.02 22.85
C LYS A 181 -11.61 -24.60 21.45
N ARG A 182 -11.95 -23.85 20.40
CA ARG A 182 -11.72 -24.25 19.01
C ARG A 182 -10.24 -24.41 18.67
N LEU A 183 -9.38 -23.51 19.15
CA LEU A 183 -7.94 -23.66 18.96
C LEU A 183 -7.45 -25.02 19.47
N GLU A 184 -7.88 -25.44 20.66
CA GLU A 184 -7.49 -26.76 21.17
C GLU A 184 -7.95 -27.91 20.27
N GLU A 185 -9.17 -27.82 19.72
CA GLU A 185 -9.72 -28.83 18.82
C GLU A 185 -8.94 -28.88 17.50
N GLU A 186 -8.68 -27.73 16.89
CA GLU A 186 -7.92 -27.64 15.63
C GLU A 186 -6.49 -28.16 15.80
N LEU A 187 -5.82 -27.81 16.90
CA LEU A 187 -4.48 -28.32 17.20
C LEU A 187 -4.48 -29.84 17.48
N LYS A 188 -5.48 -30.36 18.20
CA LYS A 188 -5.66 -31.82 18.39
C LYS A 188 -5.89 -32.53 17.05
N ASN A 189 -6.52 -31.86 16.09
CA ASN A 189 -6.75 -32.36 14.73
C ASN A 189 -5.53 -32.19 13.80
N GLY A 190 -4.39 -31.70 14.32
CA GLY A 190 -3.15 -31.58 13.57
C GLY A 190 -3.07 -30.33 12.70
N PHE A 191 -3.77 -29.26 13.06
CA PHE A 191 -3.65 -27.97 12.38
C PHE A 191 -2.18 -27.52 12.29
N THR A 192 -1.77 -27.21 11.05
CA THR A 192 -0.47 -26.61 10.75
C THR A 192 -0.66 -25.58 9.64
N THR A 193 0.17 -24.54 9.63
CA THR A 193 0.08 -23.50 8.60
C THR A 193 1.38 -22.78 8.35
N ASN A 194 1.53 -22.27 7.12
CA ASN A 194 2.60 -21.36 6.71
C ASN A 194 2.21 -19.88 6.88
N SER A 195 0.94 -19.56 7.15
CA SER A 195 0.50 -18.18 7.35
C SER A 195 0.80 -17.69 8.76
N GLN A 196 1.08 -16.40 8.85
CA GLN A 196 1.46 -15.74 10.09
C GLN A 196 0.22 -15.21 10.82
N LEU A 197 0.16 -15.37 12.14
CA LEU A 197 -0.83 -14.73 13.01
C LEU A 197 -0.15 -13.72 13.94
N TYR A 198 -0.43 -12.44 13.79
CA TYR A 198 -0.03 -11.39 14.73
C TYR A 198 -1.18 -11.08 15.67
N ILE A 199 -0.93 -11.20 16.97
CA ILE A 199 -1.87 -10.84 18.03
C ILE A 199 -1.34 -9.59 18.72
N ALA A 200 -2.14 -8.54 18.74
CA ALA A 200 -1.85 -7.35 19.53
C ALA A 200 -2.76 -7.32 20.76
N GLN A 201 -2.19 -7.10 21.94
CA GLN A 201 -2.90 -7.08 23.21
C GLN A 201 -2.73 -5.72 23.87
N ALA A 202 -3.82 -4.99 24.10
CA ALA A 202 -3.81 -3.76 24.89
C ALA A 202 -3.76 -4.08 26.39
N ASN A 203 -3.74 -3.03 27.22
CA ASN A 203 -3.97 -3.13 28.65
C ASN A 203 -5.46 -3.31 28.98
N THR A 204 -6.03 -4.41 28.47
CA THR A 204 -7.43 -4.80 28.62
C THR A 204 -7.50 -6.13 29.35
N GLU A 205 -8.11 -6.14 30.53
CA GLU A 205 -8.28 -7.35 31.32
C GLU A 205 -9.40 -8.24 30.76
N GLY A 206 -9.23 -9.56 30.88
CA GLY A 206 -10.29 -10.52 30.57
C GLY A 206 -10.59 -10.67 29.08
N MET A 207 -9.66 -10.30 28.19
CA MET A 207 -9.89 -10.43 26.75
C MET A 207 -9.85 -11.89 26.24
N GLY A 208 -9.28 -12.82 27.01
CA GLY A 208 -9.08 -14.22 26.61
C GLY A 208 -7.80 -14.48 25.80
N ILE A 209 -6.96 -13.46 25.64
CA ILE A 209 -5.72 -13.53 24.85
C ILE A 209 -4.67 -14.38 25.56
N ASP A 210 -4.54 -14.25 26.88
CA ASP A 210 -3.57 -15.01 27.66
C ASP A 210 -3.85 -16.51 27.62
N GLU A 211 -5.12 -16.91 27.72
CA GLU A 211 -5.58 -18.30 27.61
C GLU A 211 -5.30 -18.87 26.22
N PHE A 212 -5.60 -18.10 25.16
CA PHE A 212 -5.31 -18.49 23.78
C PHE A 212 -3.81 -18.69 23.55
N VAL A 213 -2.99 -17.73 23.99
CA VAL A 213 -1.53 -17.77 23.86
C VAL A 213 -0.92 -18.89 24.69
N ALA A 214 -1.47 -19.21 25.87
CA ALA A 214 -1.00 -20.32 26.68
C ALA A 214 -1.12 -21.67 25.94
N ILE A 215 -2.25 -21.90 25.26
CA ILE A 215 -2.46 -23.10 24.42
C ILE A 215 -1.46 -23.14 23.27
N LEU A 216 -1.29 -22.02 22.56
CA LEU A 216 -0.32 -21.93 21.46
C LEU A 216 1.11 -22.27 21.94
N LYS A 217 1.56 -21.69 23.05
CA LYS A 217 2.88 -21.96 23.64
C LYS A 217 3.06 -23.42 24.04
N GLN A 218 2.02 -24.05 24.59
CA GLN A 218 2.08 -25.44 25.04
C GLN A 218 2.15 -26.42 23.86
N GLN A 219 1.38 -26.19 22.81
CA GLN A 219 1.17 -27.17 21.74
C GLN A 219 2.00 -26.91 20.47
N THR A 220 2.53 -25.69 20.27
CA THR A 220 3.37 -25.34 19.10
C THR A 220 4.79 -24.83 19.44
N PRO A 221 5.54 -25.46 20.37
CA PRO A 221 6.78 -24.88 20.91
C PRO A 221 7.95 -24.79 19.91
N LYS A 222 7.87 -25.43 18.73
CA LYS A 222 8.99 -25.53 17.76
C LYS A 222 8.66 -25.07 16.34
N GLN A 223 7.49 -24.46 16.11
CA GLN A 223 7.07 -23.94 14.80
C GLN A 223 5.90 -22.96 14.97
N SER A 224 6.14 -21.80 15.56
CA SER A 224 5.11 -20.78 15.72
C SER A 224 5.20 -19.73 14.62
N ASN A 225 4.37 -19.85 13.58
CA ASN A 225 4.04 -18.74 12.69
C ASN A 225 3.02 -17.81 13.37
N TRP A 226 3.25 -17.48 14.64
CA TRP A 226 2.42 -16.55 15.39
C TRP A 226 3.28 -15.67 16.30
N TYR A 227 2.80 -14.46 16.54
CA TYR A 227 3.50 -13.41 17.26
C TYR A 227 2.53 -12.73 18.23
N LEU A 228 3.01 -12.38 19.41
CA LEU A 228 2.25 -11.60 20.39
C LEU A 228 3.02 -10.31 20.68
N ASN A 229 2.37 -9.17 20.48
CA ASN A 229 2.85 -7.87 20.91
C ASN A 229 1.90 -7.29 21.96
N THR A 230 2.44 -6.86 23.10
CA THR A 230 1.68 -6.27 24.20
C THR A 230 1.89 -4.76 24.27
N TYR A 231 0.81 -4.02 24.52
CA TYR A 231 0.76 -2.56 24.54
C TYR A 231 0.21 -2.07 25.90
N PRO A 232 1.02 -2.08 26.98
CA PRO A 232 0.55 -1.83 28.35
C PRO A 232 0.08 -0.38 28.60
N GLU A 233 0.46 0.55 27.74
CA GLU A 233 0.05 1.96 27.83
C GLU A 233 -1.17 2.28 26.94
N ASP A 234 -1.66 1.31 26.18
CA ASP A 234 -2.75 1.49 25.22
C ASP A 234 -4.02 0.79 25.72
N ASN A 235 -5.18 1.38 25.40
CA ASN A 235 -6.49 0.75 25.62
C ASN A 235 -7.02 0.12 24.33
N HIS A 236 -8.17 -0.54 24.42
CA HIS A 236 -8.84 -1.21 23.29
C HIS A 236 -8.93 -0.33 22.03
N GLY A 237 -9.25 0.95 22.17
CA GLY A 237 -9.39 1.86 21.02
C GLY A 237 -8.07 2.46 20.55
N SER A 238 -7.14 2.78 21.46
CA SER A 238 -5.92 3.52 21.09
C SER A 238 -4.86 2.65 20.40
N LEU A 239 -4.89 1.33 20.58
CA LEU A 239 -3.82 0.46 20.08
C LEU A 239 -3.83 0.25 18.55
N HIS A 240 -4.96 0.51 17.87
CA HIS A 240 -5.23 0.03 16.51
C HIS A 240 -4.13 0.39 15.51
N LEU A 241 -3.85 1.68 15.35
CA LEU A 241 -2.82 2.15 14.40
C LEU A 241 -1.41 1.69 14.79
N LYS A 242 -1.11 1.61 16.08
CA LYS A 242 0.20 1.17 16.58
C LYS A 242 0.43 -0.31 16.30
N ALA A 243 -0.57 -1.15 16.54
CA ALA A 243 -0.51 -2.57 16.22
C ALA A 243 -0.41 -2.84 14.72
N ILE A 244 -1.14 -2.12 13.89
CA ILE A 244 -1.00 -2.23 12.43
C ILE A 244 0.40 -1.83 11.99
N THR A 245 0.92 -0.72 12.53
CA THR A 245 2.29 -0.26 12.25
C THR A 245 3.32 -1.32 12.60
N ASP A 246 3.29 -1.86 13.82
CA ASP A 246 4.27 -2.82 14.30
C ASP A 246 4.16 -4.16 13.58
N ALA A 247 2.95 -4.66 13.35
CA ALA A 247 2.71 -5.93 12.67
C ALA A 247 3.13 -5.85 11.19
N ILE A 248 2.71 -4.82 10.45
CA ILE A 248 3.06 -4.69 9.03
C ILE A 248 4.57 -4.45 8.85
N ASN A 249 5.20 -3.63 9.70
CA ASN A 249 6.67 -3.48 9.65
C ASN A 249 7.39 -4.80 9.95
N SER A 250 6.83 -5.65 10.82
CA SER A 250 7.39 -6.98 11.08
C SER A 250 7.26 -7.91 9.88
N VAL A 251 6.14 -7.87 9.15
CA VAL A 251 5.94 -8.61 7.89
C VAL A 251 7.01 -8.22 6.87
N PHE A 252 7.30 -6.92 6.73
CA PHE A 252 8.25 -6.39 5.77
C PHE A 252 9.62 -6.08 6.37
N ILE A 253 10.03 -6.82 7.41
CA ILE A 253 11.31 -6.58 8.08
C ILE A 253 12.48 -6.61 7.08
N GLY A 254 13.28 -5.55 7.09
CA GLY A 254 14.40 -5.35 6.17
C GLY A 254 14.05 -4.66 4.85
N TRP A 255 12.78 -4.32 4.58
CA TRP A 255 12.42 -3.59 3.36
C TRP A 255 13.09 -2.22 3.25
N ASP A 256 13.12 -1.47 4.35
CA ASP A 256 14.01 -0.31 4.49
C ASP A 256 15.47 -0.80 4.59
N LEU A 257 16.19 -0.66 3.48
CA LEU A 257 17.61 -0.99 3.41
C LEU A 257 18.41 0.10 4.15
N ASN A 258 18.50 -0.07 5.47
CA ASN A 258 19.21 0.86 6.32
C ASN A 258 20.70 0.98 5.93
N ARG A 259 21.32 2.08 6.38
CA ARG A 259 22.69 2.44 6.01
C ARG A 259 23.72 1.38 6.40
N GLU A 260 23.62 0.80 7.60
CA GLU A 260 24.56 -0.22 8.06
C GLU A 260 24.50 -1.45 7.16
N LYS A 261 23.27 -1.92 6.89
CA LYS A 261 23.05 -3.06 6.01
C LYS A 261 23.54 -2.77 4.60
N PHE A 262 23.23 -1.60 4.04
CA PHE A 262 23.71 -1.19 2.71
C PHE A 262 25.24 -1.25 2.60
N TYR A 263 25.97 -0.70 3.58
CA TYR A 263 27.44 -0.72 3.55
C TYR A 263 28.05 -2.10 3.77
N SER A 264 27.29 -3.07 4.29
CA SER A 264 27.72 -4.47 4.34
C SER A 264 27.68 -5.18 2.99
N LEU A 265 26.91 -4.64 2.02
CA LEU A 265 26.75 -5.23 0.69
C LEU A 265 27.89 -4.77 -0.23
N LYS A 266 28.53 -5.72 -0.91
CA LYS A 266 29.79 -5.45 -1.63
C LYS A 266 29.55 -4.71 -2.94
N ASN A 267 28.45 -4.98 -3.62
CA ASN A 267 28.25 -4.54 -5.01
C ASN A 267 26.77 -4.43 -5.37
N GLY A 268 26.49 -4.01 -6.61
CA GLY A 268 25.12 -3.85 -7.11
C GLY A 268 24.32 -5.15 -7.11
N THR A 269 24.95 -6.29 -7.38
CA THR A 269 24.31 -7.60 -7.34
C THR A 269 23.80 -7.95 -5.94
N GLU A 270 24.62 -7.78 -4.90
CA GLU A 270 24.22 -8.09 -3.52
C GLU A 270 23.05 -7.20 -3.02
N VAL A 271 22.91 -5.98 -3.55
CA VAL A 271 21.73 -5.12 -3.29
C VAL A 271 20.46 -5.72 -3.88
N ILE A 272 20.53 -6.20 -5.12
CA ILE A 272 19.36 -6.82 -5.77
C ILE A 272 19.03 -8.16 -5.11
N ASP A 273 20.03 -8.98 -4.80
CA ASP A 273 19.84 -10.25 -4.10
C ASP A 273 19.17 -10.04 -2.73
N TYR A 274 19.53 -8.97 -2.01
CA TYR A 274 18.89 -8.61 -0.75
C TYR A 274 17.39 -8.35 -0.91
N TYR A 275 16.98 -7.51 -1.86
CA TYR A 275 15.56 -7.27 -2.13
C TYR A 275 14.86 -8.53 -2.65
N LYS A 276 15.54 -9.33 -3.48
CA LYS A 276 15.00 -10.58 -4.01
C LYS A 276 14.68 -11.57 -2.88
N GLN A 277 15.57 -11.70 -1.90
CA GLN A 277 15.33 -12.56 -0.72
C GLN A 277 14.09 -12.13 0.08
N ILE A 278 13.75 -10.84 0.12
CA ILE A 278 12.54 -10.36 0.79
C ILE A 278 11.30 -10.72 -0.04
N SER A 279 11.34 -10.44 -1.33
CA SER A 279 10.30 -10.77 -2.32
C SER A 279 9.98 -12.26 -2.42
N ASP A 280 11.01 -13.11 -2.44
CA ASP A 280 10.88 -14.57 -2.56
C ASP A 280 10.10 -15.18 -1.38
N LYS A 281 10.14 -14.58 -0.19
CA LYS A 281 9.37 -15.06 0.99
C LYS A 281 7.86 -15.08 0.73
N PHE A 282 7.38 -14.19 -0.15
CA PHE A 282 5.97 -14.03 -0.46
C PHE A 282 5.64 -14.43 -1.90
N ASN A 283 6.62 -14.99 -2.64
CA ASN A 283 6.45 -15.38 -4.04
C ASN A 283 5.90 -14.21 -4.90
N THR A 284 6.46 -13.01 -4.74
CA THR A 284 6.03 -11.79 -5.43
C THR A 284 7.20 -10.88 -5.77
N GLU A 285 7.07 -10.08 -6.81
CA GLU A 285 8.03 -9.06 -7.23
C GLU A 285 7.54 -7.67 -6.80
N PHE A 286 7.93 -7.21 -5.61
CA PHE A 286 7.59 -5.86 -5.16
C PHE A 286 8.24 -4.77 -6.01
N LEU A 287 7.54 -3.65 -6.16
CA LEU A 287 8.14 -2.42 -6.69
C LEU A 287 9.22 -1.92 -5.73
N LEU A 288 10.45 -1.76 -6.21
CA LEU A 288 11.56 -1.27 -5.39
C LEU A 288 11.31 0.19 -4.98
N PRO A 289 11.58 0.55 -3.71
CA PRO A 289 11.24 1.86 -3.20
C PRO A 289 12.10 2.93 -3.86
N TRP A 290 11.45 3.94 -4.45
CA TRP A 290 12.14 4.95 -5.23
C TRP A 290 13.19 5.72 -4.41
N TYR A 291 12.92 5.92 -3.11
CA TYR A 291 13.82 6.60 -2.18
C TYR A 291 15.13 5.83 -2.01
N SER A 292 15.06 4.52 -1.80
CA SER A 292 16.25 3.68 -1.70
C SER A 292 17.01 3.64 -3.02
N LEU A 293 16.32 3.50 -4.16
CA LEU A 293 16.95 3.60 -5.48
C LEU A 293 17.69 4.94 -5.66
N SER A 294 17.09 6.04 -5.22
CA SER A 294 17.70 7.38 -5.27
C SER A 294 19.00 7.43 -4.46
N ASN A 295 18.97 7.00 -3.20
CA ASN A 295 20.13 7.03 -2.31
C ASN A 295 21.26 6.10 -2.77
N ILE A 296 20.92 4.89 -3.22
CA ILE A 296 21.89 3.90 -3.69
C ILE A 296 22.57 4.38 -4.97
N THR A 297 21.78 4.85 -5.95
CA THR A 297 22.33 5.36 -7.22
C THR A 297 23.15 6.63 -7.00
N TYR A 298 22.73 7.51 -6.09
CA TYR A 298 23.53 8.67 -5.67
C TYR A 298 24.90 8.24 -5.14
N TYR A 299 24.92 7.25 -4.24
CA TYR A 299 26.15 6.71 -3.67
C TYR A 299 27.07 6.13 -4.75
N TYR A 300 26.55 5.32 -5.67
CA TYR A 300 27.38 4.71 -6.71
C TYR A 300 27.93 5.75 -7.71
N ILE A 301 27.11 6.72 -8.14
CA ILE A 301 27.58 7.79 -9.03
C ILE A 301 28.67 8.61 -8.33
N ARG A 302 28.44 9.04 -7.08
CA ARG A 302 29.39 9.84 -6.31
C ARG A 302 30.75 9.16 -6.16
N ASN A 303 30.74 7.85 -5.93
CA ASN A 303 31.94 7.06 -5.67
C ASN A 303 32.50 6.41 -6.96
N LYS A 304 32.03 6.82 -8.14
CA LYS A 304 32.48 6.30 -9.44
C LYS A 304 32.36 4.77 -9.57
N ARG A 305 31.35 4.20 -8.92
CA ARG A 305 31.02 2.77 -8.91
C ARG A 305 30.09 2.40 -10.08
N GLN A 306 30.59 2.58 -11.31
CA GLN A 306 29.80 2.37 -12.52
C GLN A 306 29.40 0.89 -12.72
N ASP A 307 30.30 -0.03 -12.41
CA ASP A 307 30.03 -1.47 -12.54
C ASP A 307 28.87 -1.91 -11.65
N ASP A 308 28.73 -1.31 -10.47
CA ASP A 308 27.64 -1.61 -9.54
C ASP A 308 26.30 -1.07 -10.01
N LEU A 309 26.28 0.09 -10.69
CA LEU A 309 25.08 0.58 -11.35
C LEU A 309 24.64 -0.37 -12.47
N LEU A 310 25.58 -0.89 -13.26
CA LEU A 310 25.28 -1.85 -14.34
C LEU A 310 24.78 -3.19 -13.77
N GLN A 311 25.37 -3.66 -12.66
CA GLN A 311 24.89 -4.85 -11.96
C GLN A 311 23.48 -4.67 -11.41
N MET A 312 23.19 -3.51 -10.80
CA MET A 312 21.83 -3.20 -10.35
C MET A 312 20.85 -3.17 -11.52
N GLU A 313 21.19 -2.51 -12.62
CA GLU A 313 20.32 -2.44 -13.79
C GLU A 313 20.00 -3.82 -14.36
N ALA A 314 21.02 -4.69 -14.48
CA ALA A 314 20.85 -6.07 -14.93
C ALA A 314 19.95 -6.87 -13.97
N GLY A 315 20.19 -6.75 -12.66
CA GLY A 315 19.40 -7.43 -11.64
C GLY A 315 17.95 -6.94 -11.59
N ILE A 316 17.71 -5.64 -11.69
CA ILE A 316 16.36 -5.04 -11.75
C ILE A 316 15.64 -5.51 -13.00
N LYS A 317 16.30 -5.53 -14.17
CA LYS A 317 15.70 -6.02 -15.41
C LYS A 317 15.23 -7.48 -15.30
N THR A 318 15.97 -8.31 -14.56
CA THR A 318 15.67 -9.74 -14.41
C THR A 318 14.65 -10.02 -13.31
N HIS A 319 14.71 -9.33 -12.17
CA HIS A 319 13.96 -9.69 -10.96
C HIS A 319 12.90 -8.65 -10.53
N PHE A 320 12.99 -7.42 -11.04
CA PHE A 320 12.11 -6.32 -10.68
C PHE A 320 11.77 -5.44 -11.90
N PRO A 321 11.30 -6.01 -13.03
CA PRO A 321 11.17 -5.28 -14.28
C PRO A 321 10.23 -4.07 -14.20
N ALA A 322 9.23 -4.09 -13.31
CA ALA A 322 8.35 -2.95 -13.03
C ALA A 322 9.11 -1.75 -12.40
N SER A 323 10.26 -1.98 -11.76
CA SER A 323 11.09 -0.93 -11.14
C SER A 323 12.09 -0.28 -12.11
N LEU A 324 12.22 -0.80 -13.33
CA LEU A 324 13.31 -0.42 -14.25
C LEU A 324 13.23 1.06 -14.67
N GLU A 325 12.05 1.55 -15.05
CA GLU A 325 11.88 2.96 -15.41
C GLU A 325 12.21 3.87 -14.21
N GLN A 326 11.70 3.52 -13.01
CA GLN A 326 11.96 4.30 -11.80
C GLN A 326 13.46 4.32 -11.46
N PHE A 327 14.17 3.20 -11.62
CA PHE A 327 15.62 3.15 -11.48
C PHE A 327 16.32 4.09 -12.47
N HIS A 328 15.95 4.07 -13.75
CA HIS A 328 16.52 4.99 -14.75
C HIS A 328 16.24 6.46 -14.45
N ILE A 329 15.03 6.78 -13.97
CA ILE A 329 14.68 8.13 -13.50
C ILE A 329 15.59 8.57 -12.36
N GLN A 330 15.85 7.71 -11.36
CA GLN A 330 16.73 8.05 -10.24
C GLN A 330 18.18 8.23 -10.68
N VAL A 331 18.69 7.39 -11.58
CA VAL A 331 20.04 7.56 -12.15
C VAL A 331 20.13 8.89 -12.92
N ALA A 332 19.15 9.23 -13.74
CA ALA A 332 19.13 10.49 -14.50
C ALA A 332 19.06 11.72 -13.58
N ASN A 333 18.19 11.69 -12.56
CA ASN A 333 18.09 12.75 -11.54
C ASN A 333 19.41 12.93 -10.77
N ASN A 334 20.12 11.85 -10.47
CA ASN A 334 21.41 11.94 -9.80
C ASN A 334 22.51 12.48 -10.70
N PHE A 335 22.56 12.14 -11.99
CA PHE A 335 23.46 12.83 -12.92
C PHE A 335 23.15 14.33 -13.03
N LEU A 336 21.86 14.69 -13.05
CA LEU A 336 21.42 16.08 -13.03
C LEU A 336 21.91 16.82 -11.76
N SER A 337 21.80 16.19 -10.58
CA SER A 337 22.25 16.79 -9.31
C SER A 337 23.78 16.96 -9.23
N PHE A 338 24.54 16.07 -9.87
CA PHE A 338 25.99 16.20 -10.05
C PHE A 338 26.40 17.11 -11.21
N LYS A 339 25.44 17.83 -11.82
CA LYS A 339 25.66 18.75 -12.96
C LYS A 339 26.21 18.08 -14.22
N ASN A 340 26.06 16.76 -14.35
CA ASN A 340 26.38 16.04 -15.59
C ASN A 340 25.15 16.05 -16.51
N TYR A 341 24.90 17.21 -17.11
CA TYR A 341 23.68 17.46 -17.89
C TYR A 341 23.58 16.63 -19.16
N GLU A 342 24.71 16.32 -19.80
CA GLU A 342 24.75 15.50 -21.02
C GLU A 342 24.27 14.07 -20.73
N GLU A 343 24.81 13.44 -19.70
CA GLU A 343 24.43 12.07 -19.33
C GLU A 343 22.99 12.02 -18.76
N ALA A 344 22.58 13.03 -17.99
CA ALA A 344 21.20 13.14 -17.52
C ALA A 344 20.21 13.25 -18.70
N GLU A 345 20.49 14.12 -19.67
CA GLU A 345 19.64 14.33 -20.85
C GLU A 345 19.53 13.06 -21.69
N LYS A 346 20.66 12.40 -21.94
CA LYS A 346 20.71 11.12 -22.67
C LYS A 346 19.80 10.08 -22.01
N ARG A 347 19.82 9.99 -20.69
CA ARG A 347 19.01 9.03 -19.93
C ARG A 347 17.53 9.38 -19.97
N PHE A 348 17.15 10.63 -19.73
CA PHE A 348 15.73 11.02 -19.84
C PHE A 348 15.19 10.80 -21.27
N LYS A 349 15.98 11.09 -22.31
CA LYS A 349 15.60 10.78 -23.71
C LYS A 349 15.44 9.27 -23.96
N SER A 350 16.31 8.43 -23.39
CA SER A 350 16.19 6.97 -23.47
C SER A 350 14.93 6.44 -22.80
N ILE A 351 14.51 7.06 -21.68
CA ILE A 351 13.26 6.73 -21.01
C ILE A 351 12.08 7.10 -21.91
N LEU A 352 12.06 8.31 -22.48
CA LEU A 352 11.01 8.74 -23.39
C LEU A 352 10.92 7.94 -24.69
N PHE A 353 12.05 7.39 -25.16
CA PHE A 353 12.06 6.47 -26.29
C PHE A 353 11.29 5.17 -25.98
N SER A 354 11.37 4.70 -24.73
CA SER A 354 10.74 3.46 -24.28
C SER A 354 9.30 3.68 -23.77
N ASN A 355 9.04 4.85 -23.19
CA ASN A 355 7.76 5.29 -22.65
C ASN A 355 7.59 6.79 -22.93
N SER A 356 6.90 7.14 -24.01
CA SER A 356 6.69 8.54 -24.43
C SER A 356 5.90 9.39 -23.44
N ASP A 357 5.24 8.74 -22.49
CA ASP A 357 4.35 9.31 -21.51
C ASP A 357 4.99 9.34 -20.11
N SER A 358 6.31 9.14 -20.01
CA SER A 358 7.02 9.30 -18.74
C SER A 358 7.07 10.77 -18.32
N TYR A 359 6.10 11.20 -17.50
CA TYR A 359 6.02 12.59 -17.01
C TYR A 359 7.27 12.99 -16.20
N LYS A 360 7.84 12.06 -15.41
CA LYS A 360 9.09 12.30 -14.66
C LYS A 360 10.27 12.57 -15.61
N ALA A 361 10.34 11.89 -16.76
CA ALA A 361 11.39 12.15 -17.75
C ALA A 361 11.20 13.49 -18.46
N LEU A 362 9.94 13.86 -18.78
CA LEU A 362 9.61 15.19 -19.33
C LEU A 362 9.98 16.30 -18.35
N GLU A 363 9.67 16.15 -17.07
CA GLU A 363 10.08 17.10 -16.03
C GLU A 363 11.61 17.22 -15.95
N GLY A 364 12.33 16.09 -16.00
CA GLY A 364 13.79 16.08 -16.04
C GLY A 364 14.37 16.84 -17.24
N LEU A 365 13.80 16.64 -18.43
CA LEU A 365 14.21 17.38 -19.64
C LEU A 365 13.85 18.86 -19.58
N SER A 366 12.73 19.22 -18.95
CA SER A 366 12.39 20.63 -18.70
C SER A 366 13.46 21.32 -17.85
N LYS A 367 13.91 20.67 -16.76
CA LYS A 367 15.01 21.18 -15.92
C LYS A 367 16.29 21.39 -16.72
N ILE A 368 16.65 20.46 -17.60
CA ILE A 368 17.85 20.56 -18.44
C ILE A 368 17.71 21.68 -19.48
N ALA A 369 16.56 21.80 -20.15
CA ALA A 369 16.31 22.87 -21.12
C ALA A 369 16.39 24.26 -20.46
N SER A 370 15.85 24.39 -19.25
CA SER A 370 15.96 25.62 -18.45
C SER A 370 17.42 25.98 -18.12
N ILE A 371 18.25 25.00 -17.74
CA ILE A 371 19.70 25.20 -17.50
C ILE A 371 20.43 25.65 -18.77
N LYS A 372 19.97 25.23 -19.95
CA LYS A 372 20.51 25.64 -21.26
C LYS A 372 19.93 26.96 -21.78
N GLU A 373 19.15 27.67 -20.96
CA GLU A 373 18.45 28.91 -21.33
C GLU A 373 17.46 28.75 -22.49
N ASP A 374 17.02 27.51 -22.77
CA ASP A 374 15.98 27.21 -23.75
C ASP A 374 14.61 27.15 -23.06
N ASN A 375 14.12 28.34 -22.66
CA ASN A 375 12.86 28.48 -21.92
C ASN A 375 11.65 27.94 -22.69
N LYS A 376 11.65 28.06 -24.03
CA LYS A 376 10.55 27.56 -24.85
C LYS A 376 10.45 26.04 -24.72
N THR A 377 11.54 25.33 -24.94
CA THR A 377 11.57 23.86 -24.81
C THR A 377 11.30 23.42 -23.36
N ALA A 378 11.80 24.17 -22.37
CA ALA A 378 11.55 23.88 -20.96
C ALA A 378 10.05 23.93 -20.62
N ILE A 379 9.35 24.96 -21.10
CA ILE A 379 7.89 25.13 -20.91
C ILE A 379 7.14 23.99 -21.63
N ASP A 380 7.47 23.71 -22.89
CA ASP A 380 6.80 22.68 -23.70
C ASP A 380 6.86 21.30 -23.01
N TYR A 381 8.03 20.92 -22.50
CA TYR A 381 8.19 19.66 -21.77
C TYR A 381 7.36 19.61 -20.48
N LEU A 382 7.35 20.70 -19.71
CA LEU A 382 6.66 20.72 -18.42
C LEU A 382 5.14 20.78 -18.57
N GLU A 383 4.63 21.48 -19.57
CA GLU A 383 3.21 21.46 -19.91
C GLU A 383 2.76 20.05 -20.30
N LYS A 384 3.54 19.35 -21.14
CA LYS A 384 3.28 17.95 -21.48
C LYS A 384 3.32 17.05 -20.24
N SER A 385 4.32 17.22 -19.36
CA SER A 385 4.42 16.50 -18.09
C SER A 385 3.18 16.67 -17.22
N ILE A 386 2.65 17.89 -17.10
CA ILE A 386 1.46 18.19 -16.29
C ILE A 386 0.21 17.53 -16.90
N ILE A 387 0.07 17.53 -18.23
CA ILE A 387 -1.05 16.88 -18.91
C ILE A 387 -1.06 15.39 -18.58
N ILE A 388 0.07 14.71 -18.80
CA ILE A 388 0.17 13.27 -18.53
C ILE A 388 -0.02 12.95 -17.04
N ALA A 389 0.59 13.72 -16.14
CA ALA A 389 0.42 13.51 -14.71
C ALA A 389 -1.05 13.64 -14.25
N LYS A 390 -1.85 14.50 -14.91
CA LYS A 390 -3.30 14.58 -14.65
C LYS A 390 -4.04 13.37 -15.17
N GLU A 391 -3.71 12.90 -16.37
CA GLU A 391 -4.32 11.70 -16.99
C GLU A 391 -4.06 10.45 -16.15
N LEU A 392 -2.83 10.32 -15.62
CA LEU A 392 -2.42 9.26 -14.69
C LEU A 392 -2.95 9.47 -13.25
N LYS A 393 -3.73 10.52 -12.99
CA LYS A 393 -4.27 10.84 -11.65
C LYS A 393 -3.19 10.85 -10.56
N ILE A 394 -2.02 11.42 -10.86
CA ILE A 394 -0.92 11.55 -9.91
C ILE A 394 -1.36 12.40 -8.71
N ARG A 395 -0.80 12.09 -7.53
CA ARG A 395 -1.12 12.78 -6.27
C ARG A 395 -1.02 14.30 -6.41
N GLN A 396 -1.95 15.00 -5.78
CA GLN A 396 -2.13 16.45 -5.93
C GLN A 396 -0.88 17.25 -5.53
N TYR A 397 -0.10 16.79 -4.55
CA TYR A 397 1.13 17.47 -4.14
C TYR A 397 2.15 17.53 -5.30
N TYR A 398 2.31 16.45 -6.05
CA TYR A 398 3.24 16.40 -7.18
C TYR A 398 2.76 17.29 -8.34
N LEU A 399 1.44 17.30 -8.60
CA LEU A 399 0.85 18.23 -9.56
C LEU A 399 1.09 19.70 -9.17
N ASN A 400 1.13 20.01 -7.88
CA ASN A 400 1.43 21.36 -7.40
C ASN A 400 2.91 21.71 -7.61
N GLU A 401 3.84 20.78 -7.39
CA GLU A 401 5.26 20.97 -7.68
C GLU A 401 5.51 21.24 -9.16
N LEU A 402 4.91 20.44 -10.06
CA LEU A 402 5.03 20.66 -11.51
C LEU A 402 4.50 22.04 -11.93
N LYS A 403 3.34 22.46 -11.38
CA LYS A 403 2.77 23.79 -11.66
C LYS A 403 3.62 24.93 -11.12
N ALA A 404 4.21 24.77 -9.94
CA ALA A 404 5.11 25.75 -9.36
C ALA A 404 6.34 25.95 -10.25
N ASN A 405 6.94 24.86 -10.72
CA ASN A 405 8.06 24.89 -11.66
C ASN A 405 7.66 25.58 -12.98
N LEU A 406 6.44 25.34 -13.49
CA LEU A 406 5.96 25.97 -14.73
C LEU A 406 5.77 27.47 -14.56
N ASN A 407 5.23 27.90 -13.41
CA ASN A 407 5.05 29.31 -13.12
C ASN A 407 6.40 30.04 -13.02
N GLN A 408 7.43 29.38 -12.48
CA GLN A 408 8.78 29.93 -12.41
C GLN A 408 9.39 30.13 -13.80
N LEU A 409 9.16 29.21 -14.75
CA LEU A 409 9.67 29.33 -16.12
C LEU A 409 8.97 30.42 -16.96
N LYS A 410 7.76 30.84 -16.56
CA LYS A 410 6.96 31.85 -17.27
C LYS A 410 7.19 33.28 -16.77
N GLN A 411 7.94 33.45 -15.68
CA GLN A 411 8.41 34.74 -15.16
C GLN A 411 9.72 35.11 -15.83
#